data_AF-A0A0B2XF49-F1
#
_entry.id   AF-A0A0B2XF49-F1
#
_cell.length_a   1.000
_cell.length_b   1.000
_cell.length_c   1.000
_cell.angle_alpha   90.00
_cell.angle_beta   90.00
_cell.angle_gamma   90.00
#
_symmetry.space_group_name_H-M   'P 1'
#
loop_
_entity.id
_entity.type
_entity.pdbx_description
1 polymer ?
#
loop_
_entity_poly.entity_id
_entity_poly.type
_entity_poly.pdbx_seq_one_letter_code
_entity_poly.pdbx_strand_id
1 'polypeptide(L)'
;MKSAFGVIFTAALGTALPHVGWSTPAAGSSNINATNESKLPWVNVDSIDSNDFDKCMETSRRMSEASPPSGETVNRVCGTENFCGEFNPAFWSKQEDEFKKLTENYGFANTQACFDAHEQKPAVSQ
;
A
#
# COMPACT_ATOMS: atom_id res chain seq x y z
N MET A 1 -53.99 -3.24 -27.15
CA MET A 1 -53.41 -2.01 -26.57
C MET A 1 -52.06 -2.36 -25.95
N LYS A 2 -51.02 -1.56 -26.25
CA LYS A 2 -49.73 -1.34 -25.54
C LYS A 2 -48.76 -2.55 -25.40
N SER A 3 -47.59 -2.55 -26.05
CA SER A 3 -46.28 -1.95 -25.64
C SER A 3 -45.78 -2.51 -24.29
N ALA A 4 -44.50 -2.85 -24.04
CA ALA A 4 -43.23 -2.48 -24.67
C ALA A 4 -42.09 -3.46 -24.30
N PHE A 5 -40.96 -3.26 -25.00
CA PHE A 5 -39.61 -3.79 -24.89
C PHE A 5 -38.99 -3.85 -23.48
N GLY A 6 -37.99 -4.73 -23.31
CA GLY A 6 -36.94 -4.57 -22.31
C GLY A 6 -36.08 -5.82 -22.10
N VAL A 7 -35.00 -5.97 -22.87
CA VAL A 7 -33.92 -6.91 -22.55
C VAL A 7 -33.02 -6.22 -21.52
N ILE A 8 -32.83 -6.83 -20.35
CA ILE A 8 -31.84 -6.40 -19.36
C ILE A 8 -30.78 -7.50 -19.31
N PHE A 9 -29.62 -7.24 -19.92
CA PHE A 9 -28.40 -7.98 -19.61
C PHE A 9 -27.83 -7.39 -18.32
N THR A 10 -28.09 -8.07 -17.21
CA THR A 10 -27.41 -7.76 -15.95
C THR A 10 -25.97 -8.24 -16.05
N ALA A 11 -25.04 -7.32 -16.28
CA ALA A 11 -23.63 -7.58 -16.07
C ALA A 11 -23.40 -7.76 -14.56
N ALA A 12 -23.17 -9.00 -14.13
CA ALA A 12 -22.63 -9.27 -12.81
C ALA A 12 -21.16 -8.80 -12.82
N LEU A 13 -20.92 -7.57 -12.35
CA LEU A 13 -19.57 -7.16 -12.00
C LEU A 13 -19.07 -8.09 -10.89
N GLY A 14 -17.93 -8.72 -11.16
CA GLY A 14 -17.27 -9.63 -10.25
C GLY A 14 -17.11 -9.00 -8.88
N THR A 15 -17.47 -9.76 -7.85
CA THR A 15 -17.01 -9.50 -6.49
C THR A 15 -15.49 -9.60 -6.52
N ALA A 16 -14.86 -8.43 -6.60
CA ALA A 16 -13.46 -8.26 -6.28
C ALA A 16 -13.20 -8.81 -4.87
N LEU A 17 -11.97 -9.27 -4.71
CA LEU A 17 -11.44 -10.09 -3.65
C LEU A 17 -11.79 -9.61 -2.24
N PRO A 18 -11.85 -10.54 -1.26
CA PRO A 18 -12.18 -10.21 0.12
C PRO A 18 -11.19 -9.19 0.66
N HIS A 19 -11.72 -8.02 0.98
CA HIS A 19 -11.11 -7.07 1.89
C HIS A 19 -10.79 -7.83 3.18
N VAL A 20 -9.49 -7.94 3.46
CA VAL A 20 -8.83 -8.20 4.75
C VAL A 20 -9.80 -8.66 5.87
N GLY A 21 -10.16 -9.93 5.84
CA GLY A 21 -10.96 -10.55 6.89
C GLY A 21 -10.09 -10.96 8.07
N TRP A 22 -9.84 -10.03 9.01
CA TRP A 22 -9.44 -10.40 10.37
C TRP A 22 -10.61 -10.14 11.32
N SER A 23 -11.38 -11.18 11.65
CA SER A 23 -11.91 -11.50 13.00
C SER A 23 -13.20 -12.31 12.96
N THR A 24 -13.29 -13.32 13.81
CA THR A 24 -14.50 -13.61 14.62
C THR A 24 -14.07 -14.34 15.91
N PRO A 25 -14.87 -14.35 16.99
CA PRO A 25 -14.63 -13.53 18.17
C PRO A 25 -14.45 -14.36 19.45
N ALA A 26 -13.71 -13.84 20.44
CA ALA A 26 -13.78 -14.37 21.81
C ALA A 26 -14.22 -13.26 22.76
N ALA A 27 -15.30 -13.55 23.47
CA ALA A 27 -16.07 -12.66 24.32
C ALA A 27 -15.23 -12.00 25.42
N GLY A 28 -15.44 -10.69 25.62
CA GLY A 28 -14.83 -9.96 26.72
C GLY A 28 -15.02 -8.46 26.57
N SER A 29 -16.12 -7.96 27.14
CA SER A 29 -16.50 -6.56 27.34
C SER A 29 -15.34 -5.55 27.47
N SER A 30 -15.30 -4.53 26.60
CA SER A 30 -15.55 -3.12 26.94
C SER A 30 -15.08 -2.17 25.80
N ASN A 31 -16.05 -1.63 25.06
CA ASN A 31 -16.14 -0.28 24.53
C ASN A 31 -14.85 0.58 24.41
N ILE A 32 -14.18 0.49 23.25
CA ILE A 32 -13.60 1.65 22.52
C ILE A 32 -13.78 1.35 21.02
N ASN A 33 -14.80 1.96 20.40
CA ASN A 33 -15.01 1.90 18.95
C ASN A 33 -14.13 2.95 18.26
N ALA A 34 -12.81 2.81 18.43
CA ALA A 34 -11.85 3.36 17.50
C ALA A 34 -11.37 2.17 16.68
N THR A 35 -11.67 2.15 15.39
CA THR A 35 -10.91 1.36 14.43
C THR A 35 -9.49 1.93 14.45
N ASN A 36 -8.71 1.58 15.49
CA ASN A 36 -7.28 1.75 15.51
C ASN A 36 -6.76 0.74 14.49
N GLU A 37 -6.82 1.10 13.21
CA GLU A 37 -5.99 0.43 12.23
C GLU A 37 -4.56 0.53 12.76
N SER A 38 -3.96 -0.63 13.04
CA SER A 38 -2.58 -0.69 13.50
C SER A 38 -1.71 -0.09 12.40
N LYS A 39 -1.00 0.99 12.73
CA LYS A 39 -0.03 1.61 11.83
C LYS A 39 1.06 0.59 11.43
N LEU A 40 1.59 0.74 10.22
CA LEU A 40 2.71 -0.03 9.72
C LEU A 40 3.99 0.32 10.48
N PRO A 41 4.88 -0.63 10.79
CA PRO A 41 6.08 -0.35 11.56
C PRO A 41 7.05 0.58 10.80
N TRP A 42 7.67 1.51 11.52
CA TRP A 42 8.75 2.33 10.95
C TRP A 42 10.05 1.52 10.85
N VAL A 43 10.66 1.51 9.67
CA VAL A 43 11.97 0.86 9.41
C VAL A 43 13.00 1.95 9.12
N ASN A 44 13.96 2.10 10.04
CA ASN A 44 15.12 2.95 9.83
C ASN A 44 16.14 2.23 8.94
N VAL A 45 16.78 3.01 8.07
CA VAL A 45 17.99 2.62 7.37
C VAL A 45 19.03 3.67 7.71
N ASP A 46 19.86 3.37 8.71
CA ASP A 46 20.88 4.29 9.21
C ASP A 46 22.06 4.40 8.22
N SER A 47 22.33 3.31 7.51
CA SER A 47 23.22 3.25 6.35
C SER A 47 22.84 2.04 5.51
N ILE A 48 22.41 2.26 4.27
CA ILE A 48 22.35 1.18 3.28
C ILE A 48 23.78 1.00 2.77
N ASP A 49 24.37 -0.19 2.97
CA ASP A 49 25.63 -0.52 2.30
C ASP A 49 25.40 -0.74 0.80
N SER A 50 26.45 -0.82 -0.02
CA SER A 50 26.26 -0.96 -1.47
C SER A 50 25.45 -2.20 -1.87
N ASN A 51 25.57 -3.30 -1.12
CA ASN A 51 24.84 -4.53 -1.41
C ASN A 51 23.35 -4.39 -1.06
N ASP A 52 23.03 -3.71 0.04
CA ASP A 52 21.65 -3.44 0.43
C ASP A 52 21.02 -2.34 -0.44
N PHE A 53 21.82 -1.43 -1.00
CA PHE A 53 21.38 -0.46 -1.99
C PHE A 53 20.94 -1.16 -3.26
N ASP A 54 21.78 -2.08 -3.79
CA ASP A 54 21.46 -2.83 -5.01
C ASP A 54 20.20 -3.67 -4.84
N LYS A 55 20.03 -4.33 -3.68
CA LYS A 55 18.80 -5.06 -3.34
C LYS A 55 17.59 -4.15 -3.25
N CYS A 56 17.75 -2.95 -2.66
CA CYS A 56 16.67 -1.99 -2.60
C CYS A 56 16.26 -1.53 -4.00
N MET A 57 17.22 -1.16 -4.85
CA MET A 57 16.94 -0.75 -6.24
C MET A 57 16.26 -1.84 -7.05
N GLU A 58 16.70 -3.10 -6.91
CA GLU A 58 16.06 -4.24 -7.55
C GLU A 58 14.62 -4.42 -7.04
N THR A 59 14.41 -4.29 -5.72
CA THR A 59 13.10 -4.43 -5.09
C THR A 59 12.15 -3.29 -5.50
N SER A 60 12.61 -2.04 -5.50
CA SER A 60 11.84 -0.86 -5.93
C SER A 60 11.39 -0.96 -7.39
N ARG A 61 12.28 -1.40 -8.30
CA ARG A 61 11.93 -1.58 -9.72
C ARG A 61 10.76 -2.53 -9.92
N ARG A 62 10.60 -3.51 -9.03
CA ARG A 62 9.56 -4.54 -9.13
C ARG A 62 8.22 -4.10 -8.55
N MET A 63 8.15 -2.93 -7.93
CA MET A 63 6.93 -2.46 -7.27
C MET A 63 5.75 -2.23 -8.23
N SER A 64 6.03 -1.91 -9.49
CA SER A 64 5.01 -1.68 -10.53
C SER A 64 4.79 -2.91 -11.44
N GLU A 65 5.37 -4.07 -11.10
CA GLU A 65 5.16 -5.33 -11.82
C GLU A 65 3.77 -5.93 -11.54
N ALA A 66 3.36 -6.91 -12.36
CA ALA A 66 2.09 -7.62 -12.20
C ALA A 66 2.03 -8.47 -10.92
N SER A 67 3.18 -8.86 -10.36
CA SER A 67 3.31 -9.59 -9.10
C SER A 67 4.38 -8.93 -8.23
N PRO A 68 4.06 -7.74 -7.65
CA PRO A 68 5.03 -6.95 -6.93
C PRO A 68 5.41 -7.60 -5.59
N PRO A 69 6.60 -7.26 -5.02
CA PRO A 69 6.89 -7.58 -3.62
C PRO A 69 5.86 -6.93 -2.68
N SER A 70 5.65 -7.50 -1.50
CA SER A 70 4.74 -6.89 -0.52
C SER A 70 5.32 -5.57 0.01
N GLY A 71 4.45 -4.62 0.40
CA GLY A 71 4.87 -3.36 1.03
C GLY A 71 5.77 -3.58 2.26
N GLU A 72 5.47 -4.59 3.07
CA GLU A 72 6.33 -5.00 4.18
C GLU A 72 7.74 -5.40 3.71
N THR A 73 7.84 -6.15 2.61
CA THR A 73 9.13 -6.57 2.05
C THR A 73 9.92 -5.37 1.54
N VAL A 74 9.27 -4.47 0.80
CA VAL A 74 9.93 -3.25 0.30
C VAL A 74 10.38 -2.37 1.47
N ASN A 75 9.48 -2.09 2.43
CA ASN A 75 9.77 -1.29 3.61
C ASN A 75 10.92 -1.87 4.45
N ARG A 76 10.98 -3.20 4.60
CA ARG A 76 12.07 -3.88 5.31
C ARG A 76 13.41 -3.77 4.58
N VAL A 77 13.42 -3.89 3.25
CA VAL A 77 14.66 -3.87 2.45
C VAL A 77 15.18 -2.45 2.24
N CYS A 78 14.29 -1.50 1.98
CA CYS A 78 14.63 -0.14 1.59
C CYS A 78 14.54 0.88 2.74
N GLY A 79 13.82 0.56 3.82
CA GLY A 79 13.43 1.53 4.84
C GLY A 79 12.21 2.36 4.45
N THR A 80 11.56 2.94 5.46
CA THR A 80 10.29 3.67 5.29
C THR A 80 10.45 4.95 4.47
N GLU A 81 11.57 5.65 4.62
CA GLU A 81 11.81 6.88 3.86
C GLU A 81 11.91 6.62 2.35
N ASN A 82 12.66 5.60 1.94
CA ASN A 82 12.80 5.25 0.52
C ASN A 82 11.49 4.68 -0.03
N PHE A 83 10.86 3.74 0.69
CA PHE A 83 9.59 3.16 0.26
C PHE A 83 8.49 4.21 0.08
N CYS A 84 8.31 5.12 1.03
CA CYS A 84 7.31 6.19 0.90
C CYS A 84 7.71 7.27 -0.12
N GLY A 85 9.02 7.43 -0.38
CA GLY A 85 9.54 8.32 -1.42
C GLY A 85 9.09 7.93 -2.82
N GLU A 86 8.90 6.63 -3.10
CA GLU A 86 8.42 6.13 -4.40
C GLU A 86 7.04 6.69 -4.78
N PHE A 87 6.22 7.06 -3.80
CA PHE A 87 4.90 7.65 -4.01
C PHE A 87 4.95 9.16 -4.32
N ASN A 88 6.13 9.72 -4.60
CA ASN A 88 6.26 11.08 -5.07
C ASN A 88 6.00 11.15 -6.59
N PRO A 89 4.90 11.76 -7.05
CA PRO A 89 4.56 11.81 -8.47
C PRO A 89 5.61 12.53 -9.32
N ALA A 90 6.46 13.38 -8.74
CA ALA A 90 7.54 14.05 -9.46
C ALA A 90 8.56 13.05 -10.05
N PHE A 91 8.80 11.91 -9.39
CA PHE A 91 9.70 10.86 -9.87
C PHE A 91 9.15 10.11 -11.09
N TRP A 92 7.83 10.17 -11.30
CA TRP A 92 7.11 9.42 -12.33
C TRP A 92 6.50 10.31 -13.40
N SER A 93 6.92 11.56 -13.51
CA SER A 93 6.38 12.56 -14.46
C SER A 93 6.39 12.13 -15.94
N LYS A 94 7.16 11.10 -16.30
CA LYS A 94 7.19 10.51 -17.66
C LYS A 94 6.61 9.09 -17.74
N GLN A 95 6.12 8.56 -16.62
CA GLN A 95 5.72 7.16 -16.42
C GLN A 95 4.42 7.08 -15.61
N GLU A 96 3.41 7.87 -16.01
CA GLU A 96 2.13 8.00 -15.28
C GLU A 96 1.41 6.65 -15.09
N ASP A 97 1.42 5.77 -16.10
CA ASP A 97 0.83 4.44 -16.01
C ASP A 97 1.53 3.55 -14.98
N GLU A 98 2.85 3.69 -14.82
CA GLU A 98 3.61 2.93 -13.82
C GLU A 98 3.34 3.46 -12.41
N PHE A 99 3.22 4.78 -12.26
CA PHE A 99 2.79 5.38 -11.01
C PHE A 99 1.38 4.95 -10.63
N LYS A 100 0.45 4.89 -11.60
CA LYS A 100 -0.90 4.38 -11.35
C LYS A 100 -0.85 2.94 -10.81
N LYS A 101 -0.09 2.05 -11.46
CA LYS A 101 0.11 0.67 -10.97
C LYS A 101 0.71 0.62 -9.56
N LEU A 102 1.72 1.46 -9.29
CA LEU A 102 2.32 1.59 -7.97
C LEU A 102 1.26 1.94 -6.91
N THR A 103 0.48 2.99 -7.14
CA THR A 103 -0.57 3.41 -6.20
C THR A 103 -1.67 2.35 -6.04
N GLU A 104 -2.01 1.61 -7.09
CA GLU A 104 -2.97 0.50 -7.06
C GLU A 104 -2.44 -0.71 -6.29
N ASN A 105 -1.16 -1.04 -6.45
CA ASN A 105 -0.52 -2.19 -5.82
C ASN A 105 -0.38 -2.03 -4.30
N TYR A 106 -0.14 -0.80 -3.81
CA TYR A 106 0.16 -0.54 -2.40
C TYR A 106 -0.88 0.31 -1.67
N GLY A 107 -1.81 0.93 -2.39
CA GLY A 107 -2.93 1.69 -1.80
C GLY A 107 -2.58 3.10 -1.31
N PHE A 108 -1.39 3.62 -1.59
CA PHE A 108 -0.99 4.97 -1.19
C PHE A 108 -1.09 5.95 -2.36
N ALA A 109 -1.85 7.04 -2.18
CA ALA A 109 -2.04 8.04 -3.22
C ALA A 109 -0.84 8.98 -3.41
N ASN A 110 -0.02 9.15 -2.37
CA ASN A 110 1.16 10.01 -2.37
C ASN A 110 2.07 9.68 -1.18
N THR A 111 3.26 10.31 -1.15
CA THR A 111 4.25 10.16 -0.08
C THR A 111 3.69 10.41 1.33
N GLN A 112 2.85 11.44 1.52
CA GLN A 112 2.30 11.76 2.84
C GLN A 112 1.33 10.67 3.31
N ALA A 113 0.45 10.19 2.42
CA ALA A 113 -0.47 9.10 2.74
C ALA A 113 0.29 7.82 3.14
N CYS A 114 1.43 7.54 2.53
CA CYS A 114 2.30 6.45 2.95
C CYS A 114 2.86 6.68 4.36
N PHE A 115 3.40 7.86 4.66
CA PHE A 115 3.93 8.16 6.01
C PHE A 115 2.85 8.14 7.10
N ASP A 116 1.65 8.65 6.81
CA ASP A 116 0.54 8.67 7.77
C ASP A 116 0.10 7.25 8.18
N ALA A 117 0.23 6.29 7.26
CA ALA A 117 -0.03 4.88 7.48
C ALA A 117 1.05 4.17 8.32
N HIS A 118 2.22 4.77 8.50
CA HIS A 118 3.30 4.22 9.32
C HIS A 118 3.27 4.79 10.75
N GLU A 119 3.98 4.09 11.63
CA GLU A 119 4.38 4.59 12.94
C GLU A 119 5.24 5.85 12.77
N GLN A 120 5.31 6.66 13.83
CA GLN A 120 6.14 7.86 13.79
C GLN A 120 7.61 7.47 13.67
N LYS A 121 8.38 8.23 12.89
CA LYS A 121 9.84 8.11 12.84
C LYS A 121 10.40 8.17 14.28
N PRO A 122 11.15 7.14 14.71
CA PRO A 122 11.79 7.17 16.02
C PRO A 122 12.69 8.39 16.16
N ALA A 123 12.60 9.07 17.30
CA ALA A 123 13.55 10.12 17.61
C ALA A 123 14.94 9.49 17.75
N VAL A 124 15.93 10.04 17.04
CA VAL A 124 17.33 9.72 17.29
C VAL A 124 17.65 10.19 18.70
N SER A 125 17.84 9.25 19.62
CA SER A 125 18.32 9.57 20.97
C SER A 125 19.77 10.02 20.81
N GLN A 126 20.06 11.28 21.13
CA GLN A 126 21.41 11.85 21.11
C GLN A 126 22.29 11.26 22.21
#